data_AF-A0A6J4NDD8-F1
#
_entry.id   AF-A0A6J4NDD8-F1
#
_cell.length_a   1.000
_cell.length_b   1.000
_cell.length_c   1.000
_cell.angle_alpha   90.00
_cell.angle_beta   90.00
_cell.angle_gamma   90.00
#
_symmetry.space_group_name_H-M   'P 1'
#
loop_
_entity.id
_entity.type
_entity.pdbx_description
1 polymer ?
#
loop_
_entity_poly.entity_id
_entity_poly.type
_entity_poly.pdbx_seq_one_letter_code
_entity_poly.pdbx_strand_id
1 'polypeptide(L)'
;MTDYGVDVDELAAVIAAMDSCGQDLADLATEVEAAQGALHAGWAGLASEAHTASQAAWRSSFADMRSKLTELRAVGDTARGNYSAAVETNLTMWREVG
;
A
#
# COMPACT_ATOMS: atom_id res chain seq x y z
N MET A 1 2.08 29.31 -10.99
CA MET A 1 1.07 28.38 -11.51
C MET A 1 1.30 27.07 -10.78
N THR A 2 0.52 26.79 -9.74
CA THR A 2 0.65 25.53 -8.99
C THR A 2 0.16 24.43 -9.92
N ASP A 3 1.11 23.66 -10.42
CA ASP A 3 0.89 22.57 -11.35
C ASP A 3 -0.11 21.60 -10.72
N TYR A 4 -1.24 21.40 -11.41
CA TYR A 4 -2.32 20.51 -10.97
C TYR A 4 -2.02 19.08 -11.43
N GLY A 5 -0.75 18.69 -11.39
CA GLY A 5 -0.30 17.32 -11.56
C GLY A 5 -0.10 16.75 -10.17
N VAL A 6 -0.79 15.65 -9.84
CA VAL A 6 -0.32 14.79 -8.76
C VAL A 6 1.17 14.56 -8.99
N ASP A 7 2.01 14.94 -8.03
CA ASP A 7 3.41 14.55 -8.04
C ASP A 7 3.42 13.02 -7.97
N VAL A 8 3.64 12.40 -9.12
CA VAL A 8 3.60 10.94 -9.29
C VAL A 8 4.68 10.26 -8.45
N ASP A 9 5.76 10.98 -8.13
CA ASP A 9 6.82 10.51 -7.25
C ASP A 9 6.37 10.62 -5.77
N GLU A 10 5.67 11.69 -5.40
CA GLU A 10 5.03 11.82 -4.07
C GLU A 10 3.98 10.71 -3.84
N LEU A 11 3.14 10.44 -4.84
CA LEU A 11 2.16 9.35 -4.79
C LEU A 11 2.86 8.00 -4.60
N ALA A 12 3.94 7.73 -5.33
CA ALA A 12 4.72 6.51 -5.19
C ALA A 12 5.33 6.38 -3.78
N ALA A 13 5.83 7.48 -3.22
CA ALA A 13 6.38 7.51 -1.86
C ALA A 13 5.32 7.22 -0.79
N VAL A 14 4.13 7.81 -0.91
CA VAL A 14 3.01 7.55 0.01
C VAL A 14 2.56 6.10 -0.05
N ILE A 15 2.44 5.52 -1.24
CA ILE A 15 2.08 4.11 -1.42
C ILE A 15 3.11 3.19 -0.74
N ALA A 16 4.41 3.47 -0.92
CA ALA A 16 5.48 2.69 -0.29
C ALA A 16 5.44 2.78 1.25
N ALA A 17 5.16 3.96 1.80
CA ALA A 17 5.00 4.13 3.25
C ALA A 17 3.79 3.37 3.80
N MET A 18 2.66 3.37 3.07
CA MET A 18 1.46 2.61 3.46
C MET A 18 1.69 1.10 3.42
N ASP A 19 2.42 0.58 2.42
CA ASP A 19 2.79 -0.83 2.35
C ASP A 19 3.67 -1.25 3.54
N SER A 20 4.66 -0.44 3.90
CA SER A 20 5.54 -0.71 5.05
C SER A 20 4.76 -0.73 6.36
N CYS A 21 3.94 0.30 6.62
CA CYS A 21 3.08 0.37 7.81
C CYS A 21 2.15 -0.85 7.89
N GLY A 22 1.63 -1.28 6.74
CA GLY A 22 0.82 -2.47 6.63
C GLY A 22 1.53 -3.76 7.04
N GLN A 23 2.79 -3.93 6.63
CA GLN A 23 3.62 -5.06 7.02
C GLN A 23 3.89 -5.06 8.52
N ASP A 24 4.27 -3.91 9.09
CA ASP A 24 4.54 -3.77 10.53
C ASP A 24 3.31 -4.16 11.38
N LEU A 25 2.12 -3.74 10.96
CA LEU A 25 0.87 -4.11 11.62
C LEU A 25 0.56 -5.60 11.51
N ALA A 26 0.92 -6.24 10.40
CA ALA A 26 0.73 -7.69 10.20
C ALA A 26 1.63 -8.51 11.09
N ASP A 27 2.89 -8.10 11.19
CA ASP A 27 3.86 -8.76 12.05
C ASP A 27 3.45 -8.65 13.52
N LEU A 28 3.04 -7.45 13.97
CA LEU A 28 2.53 -7.24 15.32
C LEU A 28 1.30 -8.13 15.62
N ALA A 29 0.37 -8.23 14.67
CA ALA A 29 -0.82 -9.05 14.84
C ALA A 29 -0.46 -10.55 14.96
N THR A 30 0.53 -11.03 14.19
CA THR A 30 1.02 -12.41 14.30
C THR A 30 1.78 -12.65 15.61
N GLU A 31 2.54 -11.68 16.11
CA GLU A 31 3.17 -11.78 17.43
C GLU A 31 2.14 -11.92 18.55
N VAL A 32 1.03 -11.17 18.48
CA VAL A 32 -0.07 -11.27 19.46
C VAL A 32 -0.73 -12.65 19.40
N GLU A 33 -0.97 -13.22 18.21
CA GLU A 33 -1.49 -14.60 18.06
C GLU A 33 -0.54 -15.63 18.69
N ALA A 34 0.76 -15.51 18.43
CA ALA A 34 1.76 -16.42 18.97
C ALA A 34 1.83 -16.34 20.51
N ALA A 35 1.78 -15.12 21.06
CA ALA A 35 1.74 -14.90 22.51
C ALA A 35 0.47 -15.50 23.14
N GLN A 36 -0.70 -15.34 22.50
CA GLN A 36 -1.95 -15.98 22.94
C GLN A 36 -1.87 -17.52 22.88
N GLY A 37 -1.30 -18.07 21.82
CA GLY A 37 -1.08 -19.51 21.68
C GLY A 37 -0.15 -20.07 22.77
N ALA A 38 0.85 -19.31 23.21
CA ALA A 38 1.71 -19.71 24.32
C ALA A 38 1.02 -19.64 25.70
N LEU A 39 0.01 -18.76 25.86
CA LEU A 39 -0.77 -18.58 27.11
C LEU A 39 -1.87 -19.64 27.33
N HIS A 40 -1.99 -20.65 26.45
CA HIS A 40 -3.10 -21.62 26.40
C HIS A 40 -3.25 -22.59 27.59
N ALA A 41 -2.56 -22.38 28.71
CA ALA A 41 -2.85 -23.10 29.95
C ALA A 41 -4.01 -22.49 30.76
N GLY A 42 -4.47 -21.26 30.45
CA GLY A 42 -5.52 -20.59 31.23
C GLY A 42 -6.50 -19.70 30.47
N TRP A 43 -6.32 -19.48 29.16
CA TRP A 43 -7.09 -18.49 28.40
C TRP A 43 -7.83 -19.09 27.19
N ALA A 44 -8.79 -19.98 27.45
CA ALA A 44 -9.75 -20.48 26.46
C ALA A 44 -11.15 -19.88 26.75
N GLY A 45 -11.89 -19.48 25.70
CA GLY A 45 -13.26 -18.94 25.81
C GLY A 45 -13.59 -17.84 24.80
N LEU A 46 -14.75 -17.20 24.97
CA LEU A 46 -15.33 -16.16 24.09
C LEU A 46 -14.35 -15.05 23.66
N ALA A 47 -13.39 -14.68 24.51
CA ALA A 47 -12.39 -13.67 24.20
C ALA A 47 -11.39 -14.13 23.12
N SER A 48 -11.01 -15.41 23.12
CA SER A 48 -10.13 -15.99 22.09
C SER A 48 -10.85 -16.10 20.74
N GLU A 49 -12.12 -16.51 20.74
CA GLU A 49 -12.93 -16.58 19.52
C GLU A 49 -13.18 -15.20 18.91
N ALA A 50 -13.53 -14.20 19.74
CA ALA A 50 -13.71 -12.82 19.29
C ALA A 50 -12.42 -12.22 18.71
N HIS A 51 -11.27 -12.53 19.29
CA HIS A 51 -9.97 -12.09 18.77
C HIS A 51 -9.65 -12.74 17.42
N THR A 52 -9.81 -14.06 17.30
CA THR A 52 -9.62 -14.78 16.02
C THR A 52 -10.50 -14.22 14.91
N ALA A 53 -11.78 -13.95 15.22
CA ALA A 53 -12.70 -13.33 14.26
C ALA A 53 -12.26 -11.91 13.85
N SER A 54 -11.83 -11.08 14.82
CA SER A 54 -11.30 -9.74 14.54
C SER A 54 -10.04 -9.81 13.69
N GLN A 55 -9.19 -10.81 13.90
CA GLN A 55 -7.96 -10.98 13.14
C GLN A 55 -8.21 -11.44 11.72
N ALA A 56 -9.17 -12.35 11.53
CA ALA A 56 -9.62 -12.77 10.20
C ALA A 56 -10.20 -11.58 9.41
N ALA A 57 -11.05 -10.78 10.05
CA ALA A 57 -11.61 -9.56 9.45
C ALA A 57 -10.49 -8.56 9.09
N TRP A 58 -9.56 -8.32 10.01
CA TRP A 58 -8.43 -7.42 9.79
C TRP A 58 -7.53 -7.88 8.63
N ARG A 59 -7.18 -9.18 8.55
CA ARG A 59 -6.43 -9.77 7.43
C ARG A 59 -7.15 -9.56 6.09
N SER A 60 -8.46 -9.72 6.06
CA SER A 60 -9.26 -9.49 4.85
C SER A 60 -9.22 -8.02 4.42
N SER A 61 -9.45 -7.08 5.35
CA SER A 61 -9.39 -5.65 5.06
C SER A 61 -7.99 -5.19 4.65
N PHE A 62 -6.95 -5.79 5.22
CA PHE A 62 -5.57 -5.50 4.87
C PHE A 62 -5.22 -6.01 3.46
N ALA A 63 -5.68 -7.20 3.10
CA ALA A 63 -5.52 -7.72 1.74
C ALA A 63 -6.20 -6.81 0.70
N ASP A 64 -7.39 -6.30 1.00
CA ASP A 64 -8.09 -5.34 0.13
C ASP A 64 -7.32 -4.02 0.01
N MET A 65 -6.83 -3.48 1.13
CA MET A 65 -5.97 -2.28 1.13
C MET A 65 -4.73 -2.46 0.25
N ARG A 66 -4.02 -3.59 0.36
CA ARG A 66 -2.85 -3.90 -0.49
C ARG A 66 -3.20 -4.02 -1.97
N SER A 67 -4.36 -4.60 -2.30
CA SER A 67 -4.85 -4.64 -3.68
C SER A 67 -5.05 -3.23 -4.22
N LYS A 68 -5.69 -2.34 -3.45
CA LYS A 68 -5.95 -0.96 -3.85
C LYS A 68 -4.68 -0.13 -3.98
N LEU A 69 -3.69 -0.33 -3.11
CA LEU A 69 -2.37 0.29 -3.24
C LEU A 69 -1.63 -0.17 -4.50
N THR A 70 -1.75 -1.46 -4.85
CA THR A 70 -1.20 -2.00 -6.10
C THR A 70 -1.86 -1.37 -7.33
N GLU A 71 -3.19 -1.21 -7.32
CA GLU A 71 -3.94 -0.52 -8.37
C GLU A 71 -3.49 0.95 -8.51
N LEU A 72 -3.37 1.67 -7.39
CA LEU A 72 -2.90 3.06 -7.36
C LEU A 72 -1.49 3.19 -7.93
N ARG A 73 -0.59 2.26 -7.61
CA ARG A 73 0.77 2.24 -8.15
C ARG A 73 0.77 2.08 -9.66
N ALA A 74 -0.04 1.17 -10.19
CA ALA A 74 -0.15 0.95 -11.63
C ALA A 74 -0.66 2.21 -12.37
N VAL A 75 -1.62 2.93 -11.78
CA VAL A 75 -2.10 4.20 -12.31
C VAL A 75 -1.00 5.27 -12.29
N GLY A 76 -0.27 5.39 -11.18
CA GLY A 76 0.87 6.30 -11.05
C GLY A 76 1.98 6.02 -12.07
N ASP A 77 2.35 4.77 -12.26
CA ASP A 77 3.35 4.34 -13.24
C ASP A 77 2.91 4.66 -14.68
N THR A 78 1.63 4.47 -14.98
CA THR A 78 1.04 4.83 -16.29
C THR A 78 1.09 6.34 -16.52
N ALA A 79 0.71 7.14 -15.52
CA ALA A 79 0.74 8.60 -15.60
C ALA A 79 2.17 9.10 -15.83
N ARG A 80 3.14 8.60 -15.05
CA ARG A 80 4.57 8.94 -15.18
C ARG A 80 5.12 8.60 -16.56
N GLY A 81 4.77 7.43 -17.10
CA GLY A 81 5.15 7.02 -18.46
C GLY A 81 4.60 7.97 -19.54
N ASN A 82 3.30 8.30 -19.45
CA ASN A 82 2.67 9.23 -20.38
C ASN A 82 3.30 10.63 -20.34
N TYR A 83 3.57 11.16 -19.14
CA TYR A 83 4.22 12.46 -19.00
C TYR A 83 5.65 12.45 -19.54
N SER A 84 6.44 11.42 -19.25
CA SER A 84 7.82 11.30 -19.72
C SER A 84 7.87 11.24 -21.25
N ALA A 85 6.99 10.45 -21.88
CA ALA A 85 6.90 10.33 -23.33
C ALA A 85 6.49 11.65 -24.01
N ALA A 86 5.56 12.40 -23.41
CA ALA A 86 5.14 13.70 -23.92
C ALA A 86 6.28 14.73 -23.87
N VAL A 87 7.06 14.74 -22.78
CA VAL A 87 8.24 15.62 -22.65
C VAL A 87 9.31 15.26 -23.67
N GLU A 88 9.63 13.97 -23.84
CA GLU A 88 10.62 13.51 -24.83
C GLU A 88 10.20 13.87 -26.27
N THR A 89 8.92 13.68 -26.59
CA THR A 89 8.36 14.04 -27.91
C THR A 89 8.50 15.54 -28.16
N ASN A 90 8.15 16.38 -27.17
CA ASN A 90 8.29 17.84 -27.28
C ASN A 90 9.76 18.26 -27.46
N LEU A 91 10.69 17.68 -26.68
CA LEU A 91 12.12 17.95 -26.80
C LEU A 91 12.72 17.50 -28.15
N THR A 92 12.15 16.47 -28.76
CA THR A 92 12.54 16.01 -30.10
C THR A 92 12.05 16.98 -31.16
N MET A 93 10.77 17.36 -31.14
CA MET A 93 10.22 18.35 -32.07
C MET A 93 10.96 19.69 -32.00
N TRP A 94 11.32 20.15 -30.80
CA TRP A 94 12.04 21.41 -30.63
C TRP A 94 13.48 21.36 -31.16
N ARG A 95 14.11 20.18 -31.17
CA ARG A 95 15.43 19.97 -31.79
C ARG A 95 15.38 19.89 -33.32
N GLU A 96 14.24 19.54 -33.89
CA GLU A 96 14.04 19.46 -35.35
C GLU A 96 13.65 20.82 -35.96
N VAL A 97 13.13 21.74 -35.15
CA VAL A 97 12.62 23.05 -35.59
C VAL A 97 13.60 24.20 -35.29
N GLY A 98 14.60 23.99 -34.42
CA GLY A 98 15.64 24.97 -34.09
C GLY A 98 16.96 24.73 -34.82
#